data_AF-A0A7V5FSR3-F1
#
_entry.id   AF-A0A7V5FSR3-F1
#
_cell.length_a   1.000
_cell.length_b   1.000
_cell.length_c   1.000
_cell.angle_alpha   90.00
_cell.angle_beta   90.00
_cell.angle_gamma   90.00
#
_symmetry.space_group_name_H-M   'P 1'
#
loop_
_entity.id
_entity.type
_entity.pdbx_description
1 polymer ?
#
loop_
_entity_poly.entity_id
_entity_poly.type
_entity_poly.pdbx_seq_one_letter_code
_entity_poly.pdbx_strand_id
1 'polypeptide(L)'
;MQDVTVDIIGYGIDFEQAKQIAELLAQRDNELATLVSWNDRERDIHSPQCLQCEIKGAPGWEVYGRNHDGRLRISVNKDAFVFIYS
;
A
#
# COMPACT_ATOMS: atom_id res chain seq x y z
N MET A 1 10.68 -5.08 -6.11
CA MET A 1 9.89 -4.04 -5.42
C MET A 1 10.68 -3.66 -4.20
N GLN A 2 10.88 -2.37 -3.97
CA GLN A 2 11.45 -1.85 -2.73
C GLN A 2 10.37 -1.85 -1.65
N ASP A 3 10.74 -2.24 -0.44
CA ASP A 3 9.84 -2.29 0.70
C ASP A 3 10.23 -1.21 1.71
N VAL A 4 9.23 -0.43 2.14
CA VAL A 4 9.36 0.61 3.17
C VAL A 4 8.33 0.33 4.25
N THR A 5 8.75 0.45 5.52
CA THR A 5 7.86 0.31 6.68
C THR A 5 7.84 1.61 7.47
N VAL A 6 6.65 2.05 7.84
CA VAL A 6 6.39 3.23 8.66
C VAL A 6 5.61 2.79 9.90
N ASP A 7 6.18 2.99 11.08
CA ASP A 7 5.49 2.73 12.34
C ASP A 7 5.27 4.06 13.08
N ILE A 8 4.00 4.34 13.40
CA ILE A 8 3.58 5.50 14.18
C ILE A 8 3.20 5.02 15.57
N ILE A 9 3.91 5.53 16.57
CA ILE A 9 3.78 5.09 17.96
C ILE A 9 3.14 6.20 18.78
N GLY A 10 2.11 5.85 19.57
CA GLY A 10 1.43 6.79 20.46
C GLY A 10 0.43 7.73 19.77
N TYR A 11 0.14 7.50 18.48
CA TYR A 11 -0.84 8.25 17.72
C TYR A 11 -1.60 7.35 16.75
N GLY A 12 -2.92 7.43 16.75
CA GLY A 12 -3.77 6.71 15.80
C GLY A 12 -3.93 7.52 14.52
N ILE A 13 -3.71 6.89 13.37
CA ILE A 13 -3.94 7.50 12.06
C ILE A 13 -5.02 6.74 11.30
N ASP A 14 -5.79 7.46 10.50
CA ASP A 14 -6.74 6.89 9.56
C ASP A 14 -6.10 6.58 8.20
N PHE A 15 -6.90 5.98 7.31
CA PHE A 15 -6.47 5.61 5.96
C PHE A 15 -5.94 6.80 5.14
N GLU A 16 -6.60 7.95 5.20
CA GLU A 16 -6.24 9.11 4.37
C GLU A 16 -4.92 9.72 4.85
N GLN A 17 -4.71 9.77 6.16
CA GLN A 17 -3.44 10.15 6.77
C GLN A 17 -2.32 9.17 6.41
N ALA A 18 -2.59 7.86 6.48
CA ALA A 18 -1.63 6.83 6.09
C ALA A 18 -1.22 6.97 4.61
N LYS A 19 -2.21 7.20 3.74
CA LYS A 19 -2.02 7.38 2.31
C LYS A 19 -1.21 8.64 1.99
N GLN A 20 -1.47 9.75 2.66
CA GLN A 20 -0.70 10.98 2.48
C GLN A 20 0.77 10.80 2.87
N ILE A 21 1.04 10.09 3.98
CA ILE A 21 2.41 9.75 4.37
C ILE A 21 3.08 8.86 3.31
N ALA A 22 2.36 7.86 2.81
CA ALA A 22 2.87 6.97 1.78
C ALA A 22 3.14 7.71 0.46
N GLU A 23 2.26 8.62 0.05
CA GLU A 23 2.40 9.45 -1.15
C GLU A 23 3.63 10.35 -1.07
N LEU A 24 3.84 11.02 0.06
CA LEU A 24 5.03 11.84 0.30
C LEU A 24 6.33 11.02 0.18
N LEU A 25 6.33 9.78 0.67
CA LEU A 25 7.49 8.89 0.55
C LEU A 25 7.70 8.42 -0.89
N ALA A 26 6.63 8.10 -1.60
CA ALA A 26 6.70 7.64 -2.99
C ALA A 26 7.17 8.75 -3.94
N GLN A 27 6.71 9.98 -3.72
CA GLN A 27 7.03 11.13 -4.56
C GLN A 27 8.42 11.72 -4.30
N ARG A 28 9.11 11.28 -3.23
CA ARG A 28 10.41 11.84 -2.82
C ARG A 28 11.46 11.81 -3.93
N ASP A 29 11.57 10.68 -4.63
CA ASP A 29 12.56 10.47 -5.70
C ASP A 29 11.90 10.32 -7.08
N ASN A 30 10.57 10.27 -7.14
CA ASN A 30 9.77 10.18 -8.36
C ASN A 30 8.44 10.94 -8.19
N GLU A 31 8.40 12.21 -8.55
CA GLU A 31 7.19 13.05 -8.47
C GLU A 31 6.00 12.50 -9.26
N LEU A 32 6.23 11.59 -10.21
CA LEU A 32 5.21 10.94 -11.02
C LEU A 32 4.75 9.59 -10.45
N ALA A 33 5.18 9.22 -9.25
CA ALA A 33 4.76 7.97 -8.61
C ALA A 33 3.23 7.92 -8.49
N THR A 34 2.63 6.85 -9.01
CA THR A 34 1.17 6.67 -9.00
C THR A 34 0.79 5.50 -8.09
N LEU A 35 -0.33 5.64 -7.37
CA LEU A 35 -0.83 4.58 -6.51
C LEU A 35 -1.49 3.48 -7.35
N VAL A 36 -0.87 2.29 -7.38
CA VAL A 36 -1.30 1.15 -8.20
C VAL A 36 -2.34 0.30 -7.46
N SER A 37 -2.10 0.03 -6.18
CA SER A 37 -3.00 -0.77 -5.33
C SER A 37 -2.79 -0.44 -3.86
N TRP A 38 -3.79 -0.74 -3.04
CA TRP A 38 -3.73 -0.49 -1.60
C TRP A 38 -4.63 -1.44 -0.82
N ASN A 39 -4.40 -1.54 0.48
CA ASN A 39 -5.19 -2.33 1.42
C ASN A 39 -5.35 -1.59 2.76
N ASP A 40 -6.58 -1.57 3.27
CA ASP A 40 -6.94 -1.22 4.64
C ASP A 40 -7.41 -2.51 5.33
N ARG A 41 -6.54 -3.05 6.20
CA ARG A 41 -6.77 -4.34 6.84
C ARG A 41 -7.92 -4.30 7.84
N GLU A 42 -8.07 -3.20 8.56
CA GLU A 42 -9.08 -3.13 9.62
C GLU A 42 -10.49 -3.11 9.03
N ARG A 43 -10.66 -2.43 7.90
CA ARG A 43 -11.95 -2.35 7.19
C ARG A 43 -12.17 -3.49 6.20
N ASP A 44 -11.17 -4.35 5.98
CA ASP A 44 -11.17 -5.42 4.98
C ASP A 44 -11.54 -4.90 3.59
N ILE A 45 -10.95 -3.76 3.21
CA ILE A 45 -11.13 -3.15 1.89
C ILE A 45 -9.79 -2.90 1.23
N HIS A 46 -9.77 -3.05 -0.09
CA HIS A 46 -8.59 -2.86 -0.91
C HIS A 46 -8.97 -2.34 -2.29
N SER A 47 -7.97 -1.92 -3.05
CA SER A 47 -8.13 -1.61 -4.47
C SER A 47 -7.06 -2.31 -5.28
N PRO A 48 -7.41 -2.94 -6.42
CA PRO A 48 -8.78 -3.07 -6.97
C PRO A 48 -9.71 -4.01 -6.17
N GLN A 49 -10.96 -3.60 -5.95
CA GLN A 49 -11.94 -4.37 -5.14
C GLN A 49 -12.35 -5.73 -5.74
N CYS A 50 -12.21 -5.91 -7.06
CA CYS A 50 -12.62 -7.15 -7.74
C CYS A 50 -11.69 -8.34 -7.45
N LEU A 51 -10.56 -8.11 -6.76
CA LEU A 51 -9.55 -9.12 -6.48
C LEU A 51 -9.80 -9.75 -5.12
N GLN A 52 -10.63 -10.79 -5.05
CA GLN A 52 -10.98 -11.46 -3.78
C GLN A 52 -10.17 -12.74 -3.52
N CYS A 53 -9.41 -13.22 -4.50
CA CYS A 53 -8.66 -14.46 -4.40
C CYS A 53 -7.22 -14.21 -3.94
N GLU A 54 -6.69 -15.13 -3.14
CA GLU A 54 -5.25 -15.24 -2.93
C GLU A 54 -4.59 -16.00 -4.08
N ILE A 55 -3.40 -15.57 -4.47
CA ILE A 55 -2.58 -16.25 -5.48
C ILE A 55 -1.30 -16.69 -4.79
N LYS A 56 -1.14 -18.01 -4.60
CA LYS A 56 0.02 -18.62 -3.92
C LYS A 56 0.23 -18.07 -2.49
N GLY A 57 -0.84 -17.82 -1.76
CA GLY A 57 -0.82 -17.32 -0.38
C GLY A 57 -0.54 -15.81 -0.25
N ALA A 58 -0.49 -15.07 -1.36
CA ALA A 58 -0.45 -13.62 -1.35
C ALA A 58 -1.84 -13.04 -1.73
N PRO A 59 -2.28 -11.94 -1.09
CA PRO A 59 -3.53 -11.28 -1.46
C PRO A 59 -3.55 -10.82 -2.92
N GLY A 60 -4.71 -10.93 -3.58
CA GLY A 60 -4.85 -10.59 -4.99
C GLY A 60 -4.46 -9.15 -5.33
N TRP A 61 -4.78 -8.18 -4.45
CA TRP A 61 -4.39 -6.77 -4.63
C TRP A 61 -2.88 -6.58 -4.61
N GLU A 62 -2.14 -7.34 -3.80
CA GLU A 62 -0.69 -7.25 -3.71
C GLU A 62 -0.01 -7.84 -4.96
N VAL A 63 -0.54 -8.97 -5.43
CA VAL A 63 -0.08 -9.59 -6.69
C VAL A 63 -0.39 -8.68 -7.88
N TYR A 64 -1.55 -8.04 -7.88
CA TYR A 64 -1.91 -7.05 -8.89
C TYR A 64 -0.93 -5.88 -8.91
N GLY A 65 -0.65 -5.27 -7.75
CA GLY A 65 0.30 -4.16 -7.64
C GLY A 65 1.67 -4.52 -8.20
N ARG A 66 2.20 -5.70 -7.85
CA ARG A 66 3.48 -6.20 -8.35
C ARG A 66 3.53 -6.37 -9.87
N ASN A 67 2.41 -6.81 -10.47
CA ASN A 67 2.32 -7.09 -11.90
C ASN A 67 1.94 -5.85 -12.74
N HIS A 68 1.36 -4.81 -12.14
CA HIS A 68 0.96 -3.57 -12.80
C HIS A 68 1.92 -2.44 -12.46
N ASP A 69 3.20 -2.70 -12.71
CA ASP A 69 4.30 -1.75 -12.58
C ASP A 69 4.59 -1.23 -11.17
N GLY A 70 4.01 -1.80 -10.11
CA GLY A 70 4.37 -1.46 -8.74
C GLY A 70 5.85 -1.73 -8.44
N ARG A 71 6.57 -0.70 -8.01
CA ARG A 71 8.01 -0.77 -7.65
C ARG A 71 8.28 -0.43 -6.20
N LEU A 72 7.35 0.19 -5.49
CA LEU A 72 7.49 0.57 -4.09
C LEU A 72 6.28 0.08 -3.28
N ARG A 73 6.51 -0.74 -2.24
CA ARG A 73 5.51 -1.16 -1.26
C ARG A 73 5.77 -0.44 0.06
N ILE A 74 4.78 0.31 0.53
CA ILE A 74 4.82 1.03 1.80
C ILE A 74 3.84 0.39 2.75
N SER A 75 4.37 -0.20 3.82
CA SER A 75 3.62 -0.71 4.96
C SER A 75 3.50 0.37 6.02
N VAL A 76 2.30 0.59 6.53
CA VAL A 76 2.05 1.50 7.65
C VAL A 76 1.45 0.72 8.82
N ASN A 77 2.06 0.85 10.01
CA ASN A 77 1.64 0.22 11.25
C ASN A 77 1.42 -1.30 11.14
N LYS A 78 2.48 -2.03 10.76
CA LYS A 78 2.46 -3.49 10.56
C LYS A 78 1.36 -3.96 9.60
N ASP A 79 1.39 -3.43 8.38
CA ASP A 79 0.41 -3.71 7.32
C ASP A 79 -1.05 -3.43 7.74
N ALA A 80 -1.28 -2.50 8.68
CA ALA A 80 -2.64 -1.99 8.91
C ALA A 80 -3.14 -1.27 7.66
N PHE A 81 -2.24 -0.50 7.04
CA PHE A 81 -2.41 0.01 5.68
C PHE A 81 -1.22 -0.42 4.83
N VAL A 82 -1.48 -0.76 3.57
CA VAL A 82 -0.44 -1.03 2.58
C VAL A 82 -0.74 -0.23 1.33
N PHE A 83 0.29 0.38 0.76
CA PHE A 83 0.20 1.12 -0.50
C PHE A 83 1.31 0.67 -1.44
N ILE A 84 0.96 0.41 -2.71
CA ILE A 84 1.92 0.02 -3.74
C ILE A 84 1.92 1.10 -4.82
N TYR A 85 3.08 1.73 -5.02
CA TYR A 85 3.32 2.77 -6.01
C TYR A 85 4.22 2.29 -7.16
N SER A 86 4.03 2.88 -8.34
CA SER A 86 4.87 2.70 -9.53
C SER A 86 6.15 3.54 -9.48
#